data_AF-A0A1V4M4X9-F1
#
_entry.id   AF-A0A1V4M4X9-F1
#
_cell.length_a   1.000
_cell.length_b   1.000
_cell.length_c   1.000
_cell.angle_alpha   90.00
_cell.angle_beta   90.00
_cell.angle_gamma   90.00
#
_symmetry.space_group_name_H-M   'P 1'
#
loop_
_entity.id
_entity.type
_entity.pdbx_description
1 polymer ?
#
loop_
_entity_poly.entity_id
_entity_poly.type
_entity_poly.pdbx_seq_one_letter_code
_entity_poly.pdbx_strand_id
1 'polypeptide(L)'
;MLTISEYWKKTYPDARIAAFMVRNVENIKEHPALETRKRALEKELRYRFEDTSRLKSLKPVQAYTAYYKCFKKTYPLLQQFNTLAVKQKPFPVASGLVDAMFMAG
;
A
#
# COMPACT_ATOMS: atom_id res chain seq x y z
N MET A 1 21.63 -11.73 0.36
CA MET A 1 22.03 -11.10 -0.91
C MET A 1 20.78 -10.96 -1.78
N LEU A 2 20.44 -9.77 -2.26
CA LEU A 2 19.32 -9.58 -3.18
C LEU A 2 19.83 -9.79 -4.61
N THR A 3 19.31 -10.79 -5.31
CA THR A 3 19.72 -11.12 -6.68
C THR A 3 18.55 -10.88 -7.63
N ILE A 4 18.76 -10.06 -8.66
CA ILE A 4 17.76 -9.79 -9.69
C ILE A 4 17.91 -10.82 -10.81
N SER A 5 16.83 -11.54 -11.13
CA SER A 5 16.85 -12.55 -12.18
C SER A 5 16.96 -11.92 -13.58
N GLU A 6 17.64 -12.63 -14.49
CA GLU A 6 17.75 -12.21 -15.90
C GLU A 6 16.39 -12.13 -16.59
N TYR A 7 15.47 -13.04 -16.23
CA TYR A 7 14.10 -12.99 -16.70
C TYR A 7 13.42 -11.66 -16.36
N TRP A 8 13.57 -11.17 -15.12
CA TRP A 8 12.97 -9.91 -14.70
C TRP A 8 13.58 -8.71 -15.43
N LYS A 9 14.91 -8.67 -15.60
CA LYS A 9 15.59 -7.58 -16.34
C LYS A 9 15.13 -7.49 -17.79
N LYS A 10 14.95 -8.65 -18.46
CA LYS A 10 14.45 -8.70 -19.84
C LYS A 10 12.98 -8.31 -19.94
N THR A 11 12.18 -8.67 -18.93
CA THR A 11 10.74 -8.37 -18.92
C THR A 11 10.46 -6.90 -18.58
N TYR A 12 11.29 -6.27 -17.74
CA TYR A 12 11.12 -4.90 -17.27
C TYR A 12 12.43 -4.10 -17.39
N PRO A 13 12.86 -3.75 -18.61
CA PRO A 13 14.17 -3.12 -18.86
C PRO A 13 14.35 -1.76 -18.16
N ASP A 14 13.26 -1.01 -18.00
CA ASP A 14 13.26 0.31 -17.35
C ASP A 14 12.96 0.25 -15.85
N ALA A 15 12.71 -0.94 -15.29
CA ALA A 15 12.35 -1.04 -13.88
C ALA A 15 13.53 -0.69 -12.97
N ARG A 16 13.22 0.07 -11.92
CA ARG A 16 14.16 0.48 -10.88
C ARG A 16 13.78 -0.22 -9.58
N ILE A 17 14.79 -0.70 -8.86
CA ILE A 17 14.64 -1.22 -7.51
C ILE A 17 15.37 -0.28 -6.56
N ALA A 18 14.66 0.22 -5.57
CA ALA A 18 15.24 0.96 -4.45
C ALA A 18 15.08 0.11 -3.18
N ALA A 19 16.12 0.08 -2.36
CA ALA A 19 16.07 -0.53 -1.04
C ALA A 19 16.34 0.57 0.00
N PHE A 20 15.46 0.67 0.98
CA PHE A 20 15.60 1.58 2.11
C PHE A 20 15.70 0.76 3.40
N MET A 21 16.67 1.08 4.25
CA MET A 21 16.92 0.36 5.49
C MET A 21 17.00 1.36 6.64
N VAL A 22 16.14 1.16 7.63
CA VAL A 22 16.20 1.87 8.91
C VAL A 22 16.82 0.94 9.93
N ARG A 23 17.79 1.44 10.70
CA ARG A 23 18.47 0.70 11.77
C ARG A 23 18.22 1.39 13.11
N ASN A 24 18.34 0.63 14.20
CA ASN A 24 18.20 1.13 15.57
C ASN A 24 16.86 1.85 15.82
N VAL A 25 15.79 1.38 15.17
CA VAL A 25 14.44 1.89 15.41
C VAL A 25 13.66 0.84 16.21
N GLU A 26 12.99 1.29 17.26
CA GLU A 26 12.12 0.42 18.04
C GLU A 26 10.81 0.21 17.27
N ASN A 27 10.47 -1.05 17.01
CA ASN A 27 9.18 -1.39 16.43
C ASN A 27 8.12 -1.52 17.54
N ILE A 28 7.67 -0.37 18.02
CA ILE A 28 6.61 -0.30 19.05
C ILE A 28 5.29 -0.75 18.42
N LYS A 29 4.52 -1.56 19.14
CA LYS A 29 3.23 -2.08 18.66
C LYS A 29 2.25 -0.96 18.34
N GLU A 30 2.12 0.00 19.25
CA GLU A 30 1.20 1.13 19.12
C GLU A 30 1.90 2.43 19.51
N HIS A 31 1.82 3.44 18.65
CA HIS A 31 2.32 4.78 18.93
C HIS A 31 1.14 5.78 18.83
N PRO A 32 0.71 6.44 19.92
CA PRO A 32 -0.52 7.24 19.93
C PRO A 32 -0.60 8.33 18.84
N ALA A 33 0.52 9.01 18.57
CA ALA A 33 0.57 10.03 17.51
C ALA A 33 0.45 9.43 16.11
N LEU A 34 0.98 8.21 15.90
CA LEU A 34 0.88 7.51 14.62
C LEU A 34 -0.54 7.01 14.39
N GLU A 35 -1.17 6.46 15.42
CA GLU A 35 -2.59 6.08 15.38
C GLU A 35 -3.47 7.28 15.05
N THR A 36 -3.26 8.43 15.69
CA THR A 36 -4.03 9.65 15.41
C THR A 36 -3.89 10.07 13.94
N ARG A 37 -2.65 10.03 13.41
CA ARG A 37 -2.38 10.40 12.02
C ARG A 37 -2.94 9.37 11.04
N LYS A 38 -2.94 8.08 11.39
CA LYS A 38 -3.60 7.01 10.64
C LYS A 38 -5.11 7.22 10.57
N ARG A 39 -5.77 7.53 11.70
CA ARG A 39 -7.22 7.82 11.70
C ARG A 39 -7.58 9.08 10.92
N ALA A 40 -6.71 10.10 10.92
CA ALA A 40 -6.90 11.28 10.08
C ALA A 40 -6.83 10.92 8.59
N LEU A 41 -5.82 10.13 8.19
CA LEU A 41 -5.68 9.63 6.82
C LEU A 41 -6.89 8.78 6.41
N GLU A 42 -7.38 7.89 7.26
CA GLU A 42 -8.59 7.10 6.99
C GLU A 42 -9.80 7.98 6.68
N LYS A 43 -10.00 9.06 7.42
CA LYS A 43 -11.11 10.01 7.17
C LYS A 43 -10.94 10.72 5.83
N GLU A 44 -9.73 11.18 5.51
CA GLU A 44 -9.42 11.82 4.23
C GLU A 44 -9.67 10.85 3.06
N LEU A 45 -9.19 9.62 3.16
CA LEU A 45 -9.34 8.61 2.13
C LEU A 45 -10.81 8.22 1.90
N ARG A 46 -11.60 8.10 2.97
CA ARG A 46 -13.05 7.86 2.86
C ARG A 46 -13.75 9.00 2.13
N TYR A 47 -13.43 10.24 2.47
CA TYR A 47 -14.01 11.41 1.81
C TYR A 47 -13.61 11.46 0.32
N ARG A 48 -12.33 11.25 0.02
CA ARG A 48 -11.81 11.34 -1.35
C ARG A 48 -12.30 10.22 -2.27
N PHE A 49 -12.51 9.03 -1.72
CA PHE A 49 -12.87 7.81 -2.46
C PHE A 49 -14.22 7.23 -2.04
N GLU A 50 -15.17 8.09 -1.64
CA GLU A 50 -16.56 7.72 -1.41
C GLU A 50 -17.13 6.97 -2.62
N ASP A 51 -16.78 7.43 -3.83
CA ASP A 51 -16.97 6.68 -5.06
C ASP A 51 -15.73 5.84 -5.42
N THR A 52 -15.85 4.52 -5.23
CA THR A 52 -14.80 3.54 -5.59
C THR A 52 -14.46 3.51 -7.08
N SER A 53 -15.31 4.05 -7.96
CA SER A 53 -15.01 4.19 -9.39
C SER A 53 -13.78 5.09 -9.63
N ARG A 54 -13.67 6.17 -8.83
CA ARG A 54 -12.52 7.09 -8.86
C ARG A 54 -11.22 6.37 -8.52
N LEU A 55 -11.24 5.47 -7.55
CA LEU A 55 -10.06 4.69 -7.16
C LEU A 55 -9.59 3.77 -8.31
N LYS A 56 -10.51 3.11 -9.00
CA LYS A 56 -10.20 2.24 -10.15
C LYS A 56 -9.71 3.02 -11.37
N SER A 57 -10.05 4.31 -11.47
CA SER A 57 -9.60 5.19 -12.56
C SER A 57 -8.14 5.66 -12.40
N LEU A 58 -7.54 5.53 -11.20
CA LEU A 58 -6.18 5.96 -10.96
C LEU A 58 -5.19 5.12 -11.76
N LYS A 59 -4.30 5.79 -12.52
CA LYS A 59 -3.26 5.14 -13.32
C LYS A 59 -2.43 4.12 -12.51
N PRO A 60 -1.97 4.40 -11.27
CA PRO A 60 -1.26 3.41 -10.46
C PRO A 60 -2.11 2.15 -10.19
N VAL A 61 -3.39 2.31 -9.84
CA VAL A 61 -4.28 1.18 -9.54
C VAL A 61 -4.48 0.29 -10.77
N GLN A 62 -4.63 0.89 -11.95
CA GLN A 62 -4.74 0.15 -13.21
C GLN A 62 -3.46 -0.64 -13.52
N ALA A 63 -2.30 0.01 -13.38
CA ALA A 63 -1.00 -0.63 -13.62
C ALA A 63 -0.76 -1.82 -12.68
N TYR A 64 -0.98 -1.65 -11.37
CA TYR A 64 -0.86 -2.75 -10.40
C TYR A 64 -1.90 -3.85 -10.65
N THR A 65 -3.13 -3.49 -10.98
CA THR A 65 -4.17 -4.49 -11.29
C THR A 65 -3.78 -5.33 -12.51
N ALA A 66 -3.25 -4.72 -13.57
CA ALA A 66 -2.76 -5.44 -14.75
C ALA A 66 -1.59 -6.36 -14.40
N TYR A 67 -0.63 -5.89 -13.62
CA TYR A 67 0.50 -6.69 -13.16
C TYR A 67 0.07 -7.92 -12.36
N TYR A 68 -0.82 -7.76 -11.38
CA TYR A 68 -1.29 -8.87 -10.54
C TYR A 68 -2.13 -9.90 -11.33
N LYS A 69 -2.81 -9.48 -12.41
CA LYS A 69 -3.53 -10.40 -13.30
C LYS A 69 -2.63 -11.44 -13.97
N CYS A 70 -1.37 -11.09 -14.29
CA CYS A 70 -0.39 -12.05 -14.83
C CYS A 70 -0.15 -13.25 -13.89
N PHE A 71 -0.36 -13.05 -12.59
CA PHE A 71 -0.21 -14.06 -11.55
C PHE A 71 -1.53 -14.68 -11.10
N LYS A 72 -2.64 -14.39 -11.79
CA LYS A 72 -4.01 -14.78 -11.38
C LYS A 72 -4.36 -14.32 -9.96
N LYS A 73 -3.79 -13.19 -9.52
CA LYS A 73 -4.02 -12.60 -8.20
C LYS A 73 -4.74 -11.26 -8.33
N THR A 74 -5.39 -10.85 -7.24
CA THR A 74 -6.00 -9.53 -7.11
C THR A 74 -5.03 -8.59 -6.38
N TYR A 75 -5.00 -7.32 -6.78
CA TYR A 75 -4.18 -6.30 -6.11
C TYR A 75 -4.64 -6.11 -4.65
N PRO A 76 -3.83 -6.48 -3.64
CA PRO A 76 -4.30 -6.51 -2.25
C PRO A 76 -4.63 -5.13 -1.66
N LEU A 77 -3.89 -4.09 -2.04
CA LEU A 77 -4.15 -2.72 -1.55
C LEU A 77 -5.53 -2.23 -2.01
N LEU A 78 -5.94 -2.53 -3.25
CA LEU A 78 -7.28 -2.18 -3.74
C LEU A 78 -8.39 -2.80 -2.88
N GLN A 79 -8.18 -4.01 -2.34
CA GLN A 79 -9.14 -4.65 -1.43
C GLN A 79 -9.20 -3.98 -0.06
N GLN A 80 -8.06 -3.49 0.45
CA GLN A 80 -8.02 -2.72 1.69
C GLN A 80 -8.73 -1.37 1.54
N PHE A 81 -8.53 -0.67 0.43
CA PHE A 81 -9.28 0.56 0.13
C PHE A 81 -10.78 0.31 -0.03
N ASN A 82 -11.19 -0.76 -0.71
CA ASN A 82 -12.61 -1.12 -0.78
C ASN A 82 -13.20 -1.39 0.61
N THR A 83 -12.43 -2.00 1.51
CA THR A 83 -12.85 -2.24 2.90
C THR A 83 -12.98 -0.93 3.69
N LEU A 84 -12.10 0.03 3.45
CA LEU A 84 -12.17 1.36 4.07
C LEU A 84 -13.35 2.17 3.52
N ALA A 85 -13.51 2.26 2.20
CA ALA A 85 -14.50 3.10 1.53
C ALA A 85 -15.91 2.50 1.58
N VAL A 86 -16.05 1.21 1.21
CA VAL A 86 -17.37 0.56 1.09
C VAL A 86 -17.84 -0.02 2.41
N LYS A 87 -16.95 -0.70 3.15
CA LYS A 87 -17.31 -1.36 4.42
C LYS A 87 -17.13 -0.45 5.63
N GLN A 88 -16.61 0.76 5.44
CA GLN A 88 -16.34 1.74 6.50
C GLN A 88 -15.53 1.18 7.68
N LYS A 89 -14.71 0.14 7.44
CA LYS A 89 -13.88 -0.48 8.47
C LYS A 89 -12.53 0.24 8.56
N PRO A 90 -12.01 0.50 9.77
CA PRO A 90 -10.68 1.08 9.93
C PRO A 90 -9.60 0.13 9.43
N PHE A 91 -8.42 0.67 9.13
CA PHE A 91 -7.24 -0.16 8.93
C PHE A 91 -6.90 -0.89 10.23
N PRO A 92 -6.39 -2.14 10.12
CA PRO A 92 -5.96 -2.90 11.29
C PRO A 92 -4.86 -2.14 12.05
N VAL A 93 -4.77 -2.40 13.34
CA VAL A 93 -3.62 -1.97 14.14
C VAL A 93 -2.53 -2.99 13.90
N ALA A 94 -1.44 -2.58 13.26
CA ALA A 94 -0.28 -3.43 13.02
C ALA A 94 0.84 -3.06 14.00
N SER A 95 2.07 -2.94 13.51
CA SER A 95 3.19 -2.40 14.28
C SER A 95 3.54 -1.01 13.76
N GLY A 96 4.16 -0.17 14.58
CA GLY A 96 4.44 1.22 14.23
C GLY A 96 5.20 1.39 12.92
N LEU A 97 6.16 0.50 12.61
CA LEU A 97 6.88 0.55 11.34
C LEU A 97 6.01 0.16 10.13
N VAL A 98 5.14 -0.83 10.30
CA VAL A 98 4.23 -1.28 9.23
C VAL A 98 3.22 -0.18 8.92
N ASP A 99 2.66 0.45 9.96
CA ASP A 99 1.71 1.55 9.80
C ASP A 99 2.38 2.78 9.16
N ALA A 100 3.61 3.12 9.57
CA ALA A 100 4.37 4.21 8.96
C ALA A 100 4.65 3.97 7.47
N MET A 101 5.08 2.76 7.10
CA MET A 101 5.34 2.41 5.70
C MET A 101 4.06 2.42 4.87
N PHE A 102 2.95 1.94 5.43
CA PHE A 102 1.66 1.93 4.75
C PHE A 102 1.15 3.36 4.50
N MET A 103 1.29 4.25 5.47
CA MET A 103 0.83 5.64 5.35
C MET A 103 1.68 6.51 4.42
N ALA A 104 2.91 6.09 4.11
CA ALA A 104 3.84 6.84 3.25
C ALA A 104 3.68 6.56 1.75
N GLY A 105 2.96 5.49 1.37
CA GLY A 105 2.74 5.07 -0.02
C GLY A 105 1.48 5.65 -0.65
#